data_AF-A0A848RSK8-F1
#
_entry.id   AF-A0A848RSK8-F1
#
_cell.length_a   1.000
_cell.length_b   1.000
_cell.length_c   1.000
_cell.angle_alpha   90.00
_cell.angle_beta   90.00
_cell.angle_gamma   90.00
#
_symmetry.space_group_name_H-M   'P 1'
#
loop_
_entity.id
_entity.type
_entity.pdbx_description
1 polymer ?
#
loop_
_entity_poly.entity_id
_entity_poly.type
_entity_poly.pdbx_seq_one_letter_code
_entity_poly.pdbx_strand_id
1 'polypeptide(L)'
;MSDAPRPVRTRPRWPWIVVGLAALLVALVLILALTGGFSSTSNAQPTARPTSSQSPTATDAPGVAANGCIGGNGRDAAMLIAAQKAAPHTTNGAASMAAAFMRWLYQFPNPSTGDVQQVTQSIVSSKDDPEQFAQFVTSDTNRSGGLVPDGQPFSVSTVPGVFYVESTSTADQPVISVGAGLVTDGALSATLRESTTVTLRWEDGAWKVLGAKGTRTTQSLFSIGTAYSGGC
;
A
#
# COMPACT_ATOMS: atom_id res chain seq x y z
N MET A 1 66.16 0.31 -18.94
CA MET A 1 65.45 0.84 -17.75
C MET A 1 64.02 1.08 -18.18
N SER A 2 63.13 0.15 -17.84
CA SER A 2 61.72 0.15 -18.24
C SER A 2 60.91 0.16 -16.94
N ASP A 3 60.23 1.27 -16.66
CA ASP A 3 59.30 1.38 -15.54
C ASP A 3 57.86 1.39 -16.09
N ALA A 4 57.07 0.41 -15.65
CA ALA A 4 55.65 0.31 -15.95
C ALA A 4 54.83 1.15 -14.95
N PRO A 5 53.74 1.81 -15.38
CA PRO A 5 52.87 2.55 -14.46
C PRO A 5 52.00 1.60 -13.62
N ARG A 6 51.94 1.85 -12.31
CA ARG A 6 51.09 1.11 -11.35
C ARG A 6 49.63 1.59 -11.40
N PRO A 7 48.64 0.70 -11.18
CA PRO A 7 47.23 1.09 -11.13
C PRO A 7 46.89 1.86 -9.84
N VAL A 8 46.14 2.96 -9.99
CA VAL A 8 45.57 3.72 -8.87
C VAL A 8 44.33 3.00 -8.36
N ARG A 9 44.38 2.52 -7.11
CA ARG A 9 43.26 1.90 -6.39
C ARG A 9 42.37 3.00 -5.80
N THR A 10 41.17 3.22 -6.33
CA THR A 10 40.17 4.08 -5.70
C THR A 10 39.51 3.33 -4.53
N ARG A 11 39.56 3.91 -3.32
CA ARG A 11 38.83 3.41 -2.14
C ARG A 11 37.40 3.98 -2.16
N PRO A 12 36.35 3.15 -1.95
CA PRO A 12 34.98 3.64 -1.84
C PRO A 12 34.78 4.41 -0.52
N ARG A 13 34.22 5.61 -0.62
CA ARG A 13 33.84 6.46 0.51
C ARG A 13 32.44 6.07 0.99
N TRP A 14 32.38 5.13 1.92
CA TRP A 14 31.14 4.80 2.65
C TRP A 14 31.52 4.57 4.12
N PRO A 15 31.32 5.58 4.99
CA PRO A 15 30.57 5.28 6.23
C PRO A 15 29.75 6.45 6.85
N TRP A 16 29.64 7.64 6.25
CA TRP A 16 29.11 8.81 6.98
C TRP A 16 27.58 9.00 6.98
N ILE A 17 26.82 8.22 6.20
CA ILE A 17 25.34 8.37 6.14
C ILE A 17 24.65 7.58 7.27
N VAL A 18 25.28 6.52 7.80
CA VAL A 18 24.68 5.66 8.83
C VAL A 18 24.72 6.30 10.23
N VAL A 19 25.69 7.20 10.49
CA VAL A 19 25.82 7.86 11.80
C VAL A 19 24.79 8.98 12.00
N GLY A 20 24.31 9.62 10.92
CA GLY A 20 23.34 10.71 11.00
C GLY A 20 21.93 10.28 11.42
N LEU A 21 21.50 9.08 11.02
CA LEU A 21 20.13 8.61 11.27
C LEU A 21 19.93 8.09 12.70
N ALA A 22 20.97 7.51 13.32
CA ALA A 22 20.90 7.00 14.68
C ALA A 22 20.83 8.13 15.74
N ALA A 23 21.56 9.24 15.52
CA ALA A 23 21.53 10.38 16.43
C ALA A 23 20.15 11.08 16.49
N LEU A 24 19.43 11.08 15.36
CA LEU A 24 18.13 11.73 15.24
C LEU A 24 17.02 10.95 15.98
N LEU A 25 17.09 9.62 15.99
CA LEU A 25 16.15 8.78 16.73
C LEU A 25 16.35 8.86 18.26
N VAL A 26 17.60 8.95 18.74
CA VAL A 26 17.88 9.11 20.18
C VAL A 26 17.42 10.47 20.68
N ALA A 27 17.60 11.54 19.90
CA ALA A 27 17.12 12.87 20.26
C ALA A 27 15.58 12.95 20.36
N LEU A 28 14.85 12.27 19.45
CA LEU A 28 13.39 12.25 19.46
C LEU A 28 12.82 11.52 20.68
N VAL A 29 13.45 10.42 21.11
CA VAL A 29 13.05 9.66 22.30
C VAL A 29 13.30 10.46 23.59
N LEU A 30 14.41 11.19 23.67
CA LEU A 30 14.73 12.03 24.83
C LEU A 30 13.77 13.23 24.98
N ILE A 31 13.32 13.84 23.88
CA ILE A 31 12.34 14.93 23.93
C ILE A 31 10.98 14.43 24.46
N LEU A 32 10.53 13.25 24.02
CA LEU A 32 9.28 12.65 24.50
C LEU A 32 9.36 12.26 25.99
N ALA A 33 10.53 11.85 26.48
CA ALA A 33 10.74 11.50 27.89
C ALA A 33 10.78 12.74 28.81
N LEU A 34 11.19 13.90 28.31
CA LEU A 34 11.31 15.13 29.12
C LEU A 34 10.02 15.98 29.17
N THR A 35 9.08 15.77 28.25
CA THR A 35 7.76 16.46 28.27
C THR A 35 6.63 15.62 28.88
N GLY A 36 6.85 14.33 29.12
CA GLY A 36 5.87 13.40 29.70
C GLY A 36 5.99 13.26 31.22
N GLY A 37 5.82 14.37 31.96
CA GLY A 37 5.80 14.35 33.42
C GLY A 37 4.62 13.57 33.99
N PHE A 38 4.91 12.62 34.89
CA PHE A 38 3.94 11.98 35.76
C PHE A 38 3.20 13.02 36.62
N SER A 39 1.88 12.93 36.68
CA SER A 39 1.08 13.60 37.71
C SER A 39 0.00 12.64 38.20
N SER A 40 0.14 12.23 39.45
CA SER A 40 -0.80 11.38 40.18
C SER A 40 -1.89 12.24 40.84
N THR A 41 -3.12 11.70 40.80
CA THR A 41 -4.26 11.93 41.72
C THR A 41 -5.07 13.23 41.61
N SER A 42 -6.30 13.09 41.09
CA SER A 42 -7.51 13.59 41.79
C SER A 42 -8.78 12.94 41.24
N ASN A 43 -9.58 12.41 42.16
CA ASN A 43 -10.96 11.97 41.94
C ASN A 43 -11.82 13.16 41.50
N ALA A 44 -12.30 13.12 40.26
CA ALA A 44 -13.57 13.71 39.86
C ALA A 44 -14.02 12.98 38.60
N GLN A 45 -15.10 12.23 38.69
CA GLN A 45 -15.75 11.58 37.55
C GLN A 45 -16.41 12.65 36.66
N PRO A 46 -15.97 12.83 35.40
CA PRO A 46 -16.70 13.63 34.44
C PRO A 46 -17.50 12.67 33.55
N THR A 47 -18.81 12.85 33.51
CA THR A 47 -19.69 12.20 32.53
C THR A 47 -19.21 12.58 31.12
N ALA A 48 -18.47 11.68 30.47
CA ALA A 48 -18.04 11.84 29.10
C ALA A 48 -19.25 11.73 28.17
N ARG A 49 -19.73 12.89 27.70
CA ARG A 49 -20.58 13.00 26.52
C ARG A 49 -19.75 12.47 25.33
N PRO A 50 -20.27 11.52 24.51
CA PRO A 50 -19.51 11.01 23.38
C PRO A 50 -19.20 12.16 22.43
N THR A 51 -17.91 12.48 22.28
CA THR A 51 -17.44 13.33 21.19
C THR A 51 -17.46 12.44 19.96
N SER A 52 -18.40 12.68 19.06
CA SER A 52 -18.44 12.04 17.76
C SER A 52 -17.13 12.33 17.04
N SER A 53 -16.30 11.29 16.87
CA SER A 53 -15.24 11.30 15.88
C SER A 53 -15.92 11.47 14.53
N GLN A 54 -15.84 12.67 13.97
CA GLN A 54 -16.33 12.93 12.63
C GLN A 54 -15.36 12.25 11.66
N SER A 55 -15.74 11.04 11.24
CA SER A 55 -15.16 10.45 10.03
C SER A 55 -15.47 11.40 8.87
N PRO A 56 -14.49 11.88 8.09
CA PRO A 56 -14.77 12.72 6.94
C PRO A 56 -15.62 11.91 5.95
N THR A 57 -16.88 12.32 5.78
CA THR A 57 -17.76 11.80 4.74
C THR A 57 -17.30 12.40 3.42
N ALA A 58 -16.55 11.63 2.64
CA ALA A 58 -16.49 11.88 1.20
C ALA A 58 -17.94 11.88 0.70
N THR A 59 -18.37 12.98 0.09
CA THR A 59 -19.73 13.12 -0.45
C THR A 59 -19.82 12.25 -1.71
N ASP A 60 -20.06 10.96 -1.53
CA ASP A 60 -20.42 10.10 -2.64
C ASP A 60 -21.90 10.33 -2.96
N ALA A 61 -22.19 10.68 -4.22
CA ALA A 61 -23.51 10.47 -4.79
C ALA A 61 -23.93 9.00 -4.55
N PRO A 62 -25.23 8.65 -4.44
CA PRO A 62 -25.66 7.26 -4.27
C PRO A 62 -25.11 6.43 -5.43
N GLY A 63 -24.03 5.70 -5.14
CA GLY A 63 -23.10 5.21 -6.14
C GLY A 63 -22.87 3.72 -5.97
N VAL A 64 -22.48 3.08 -7.07
CA VAL A 64 -22.11 1.66 -7.11
C VAL A 64 -21.10 1.37 -6.00
N ALA A 65 -21.40 0.37 -5.16
CA ALA A 65 -20.51 -0.06 -4.09
C ALA A 65 -19.15 -0.52 -4.65
N ALA A 66 -18.07 -0.31 -3.90
CA ALA A 66 -16.76 -0.76 -4.34
C ALA A 66 -16.75 -2.28 -4.57
N ASN A 67 -16.18 -2.71 -5.70
CA ASN A 67 -16.12 -4.11 -6.12
C ASN A 67 -14.66 -4.57 -6.18
N GLY A 68 -14.27 -5.54 -5.34
CA GLY A 68 -12.91 -6.08 -5.29
C GLY A 68 -12.50 -6.88 -6.55
N CYS A 69 -13.47 -7.23 -7.40
CA CYS A 69 -13.29 -7.94 -8.67
C CYS A 69 -13.54 -7.09 -9.91
N ILE A 70 -13.45 -5.77 -9.85
CA ILE A 70 -13.84 -4.94 -10.98
C ILE A 70 -13.10 -5.26 -12.30
N GLY A 71 -11.87 -5.81 -12.22
CA GLY A 71 -11.11 -6.31 -13.38
C GLY A 71 -11.24 -7.81 -13.70
N GLY A 72 -12.02 -8.56 -12.93
CA GLY A 72 -12.17 -10.02 -13.04
C GLY A 72 -11.22 -10.84 -12.15
N ASN A 73 -11.17 -12.15 -12.41
CA ASN A 73 -10.47 -13.14 -11.58
C ASN A 73 -8.96 -13.26 -11.85
N GLY A 74 -8.46 -12.63 -12.92
CA GLY A 74 -7.04 -12.61 -13.25
C GLY A 74 -6.20 -11.91 -12.19
N ARG A 75 -4.87 -12.01 -12.33
CA ARG A 75 -3.88 -11.31 -11.50
C ARG A 75 -2.73 -10.74 -12.35
N ASP A 76 -2.99 -10.54 -13.63
CA ASP A 76 -2.04 -10.06 -14.64
C ASP A 76 -2.26 -8.57 -14.94
N ALA A 77 -1.44 -8.00 -15.84
CA ALA A 77 -1.60 -6.62 -16.27
C ALA A 77 -2.97 -6.37 -16.95
N ALA A 78 -3.50 -7.36 -17.67
CA ALA A 78 -4.77 -7.23 -18.36
C ALA A 78 -5.94 -7.05 -17.39
N MET A 79 -5.97 -7.79 -16.28
CA MET A 79 -6.94 -7.62 -15.19
C MET A 79 -6.86 -6.21 -14.60
N LEU A 80 -5.66 -5.70 -14.33
CA LEU A 80 -5.48 -4.38 -13.75
C LEU A 80 -5.90 -3.25 -14.70
N ILE A 81 -5.60 -3.38 -16.00
CA ILE A 81 -6.04 -2.43 -17.04
C ILE A 81 -7.56 -2.50 -17.23
N ALA A 82 -8.17 -3.68 -17.18
CA ALA A 82 -9.63 -3.83 -17.22
C ALA A 82 -10.29 -3.14 -16.00
N ALA A 83 -9.72 -3.32 -14.81
CA ALA A 83 -10.17 -2.66 -13.59
C ALA A 83 -10.13 -1.13 -13.73
N GLN A 84 -9.02 -0.58 -14.25
CA GLN A 84 -8.87 0.85 -14.48
C GLN A 84 -9.95 1.41 -15.41
N LYS A 85 -10.24 0.72 -16.51
CA LYS A 85 -11.26 1.14 -17.50
C LYS A 85 -12.69 1.10 -16.94
N ALA A 86 -12.97 0.15 -16.06
CA ALA A 86 -14.29 -0.02 -15.47
C ALA A 86 -14.52 0.85 -14.23
N ALA A 87 -13.45 1.32 -13.58
CA ALA A 87 -13.54 2.11 -12.36
C ALA A 87 -14.03 3.54 -12.65
N PRO A 88 -15.21 3.95 -12.14
CA PRO A 88 -15.70 5.31 -12.33
C PRO A 88 -14.86 6.33 -11.56
N HIS A 89 -14.95 7.61 -11.93
CA HIS A 89 -14.33 8.72 -11.19
C HIS A 89 -15.10 9.00 -9.88
N THR A 90 -15.01 8.07 -8.93
CA THR A 90 -15.60 8.16 -7.59
C THR A 90 -14.68 7.50 -6.56
N THR A 91 -14.91 7.77 -5.27
CA THR A 91 -14.18 7.14 -4.18
C THR A 91 -14.28 5.61 -4.23
N ASN A 92 -15.47 5.07 -4.52
CA ASN A 92 -15.67 3.63 -4.68
C ASN A 92 -14.97 3.05 -5.92
N GLY A 93 -14.89 3.81 -7.01
CA GLY A 93 -14.11 3.44 -8.18
C GLY A 93 -12.61 3.36 -7.86
N ALA A 94 -12.08 4.36 -7.14
CA ALA A 94 -10.71 4.34 -6.65
C ALA A 94 -10.46 3.15 -5.71
N ALA A 95 -11.37 2.86 -4.78
CA ALA A 95 -11.24 1.72 -3.88
C ALA A 95 -11.23 0.37 -4.62
N SER A 96 -12.02 0.25 -5.69
CA SER A 96 -12.04 -0.93 -6.55
C SER A 96 -10.73 -1.08 -7.34
N MET A 97 -10.20 0.03 -7.86
CA MET A 97 -8.90 0.05 -8.54
C MET A 97 -7.74 -0.29 -7.59
N ALA A 98 -7.77 0.22 -6.35
CA ALA A 98 -6.78 -0.10 -5.32
C ALA A 98 -6.78 -1.60 -4.98
N ALA A 99 -7.96 -2.23 -4.94
CA ALA A 99 -8.09 -3.68 -4.76
C ALA A 99 -7.46 -4.46 -5.92
N ALA A 100 -7.73 -4.07 -7.16
CA ALA A 100 -7.12 -4.69 -8.33
C ALA A 100 -5.60 -4.54 -8.33
N PHE A 101 -5.09 -3.36 -7.97
CA PHE A 101 -3.66 -3.11 -7.84
C PHE A 101 -3.02 -4.01 -6.77
N MET A 102 -3.65 -4.13 -5.60
CA MET A 102 -3.19 -5.03 -4.54
C MET A 102 -3.15 -6.49 -5.02
N ARG A 103 -4.18 -6.96 -5.72
CA ARG A 103 -4.25 -8.34 -6.24
C ARG A 103 -3.17 -8.65 -7.28
N TRP A 104 -2.82 -7.68 -8.12
CA TRP A 104 -1.72 -7.78 -9.07
C TRP A 104 -0.35 -7.75 -8.38
N LEU A 105 -0.17 -6.89 -7.37
CA LEU A 105 1.10 -6.69 -6.70
C LEU A 105 1.45 -7.83 -5.72
N TYR A 106 0.48 -8.30 -4.94
CA TYR A 106 0.67 -9.28 -3.87
C TYR A 106 0.37 -10.71 -4.34
N GLN A 107 1.35 -11.29 -5.04
CA GLN A 107 1.31 -12.67 -5.51
C GLN A 107 2.70 -13.27 -5.63
N PHE A 108 2.77 -14.60 -5.56
CA PHE A 108 3.92 -15.37 -6.01
C PHE A 108 3.47 -16.52 -6.92
N PRO A 109 4.08 -16.71 -8.11
CA PRO A 109 5.22 -15.96 -8.66
C PRO A 109 4.93 -14.47 -8.87
N ASN A 110 5.98 -13.64 -8.77
CA ASN A 110 5.88 -12.19 -8.99
C ASN A 110 5.38 -11.88 -10.42
N PRO A 111 4.76 -10.71 -10.66
CA PRO A 111 4.42 -10.25 -12.00
C PRO A 111 5.58 -10.37 -12.98
N SER A 112 5.30 -10.80 -14.21
CA SER A 112 6.34 -10.93 -15.24
C SER A 112 6.90 -9.55 -15.62
N THR A 113 8.12 -9.50 -16.16
CA THR A 113 8.70 -8.23 -16.67
C THR A 113 7.79 -7.57 -17.72
N GLY A 114 7.12 -8.38 -18.56
CA GLY A 114 6.15 -7.89 -19.53
C GLY A 114 4.91 -7.27 -18.89
N ASP A 115 4.41 -7.86 -17.80
CA ASP A 115 3.30 -7.28 -17.02
C ASP A 115 3.72 -5.96 -16.38
N VAL A 116 4.90 -5.92 -15.74
CA VAL A 116 5.41 -4.70 -15.12
C VAL A 116 5.52 -3.58 -16.14
N GLN A 117 6.06 -3.85 -17.32
CA GLN A 117 6.17 -2.84 -18.39
C GLN A 117 4.80 -2.31 -18.83
N GLN A 118 3.81 -3.19 -19.02
CA GLN A 118 2.45 -2.78 -19.41
C GLN A 118 1.78 -1.92 -18.33
N VAL A 119 1.95 -2.29 -17.06
CA VAL A 119 1.41 -1.56 -15.91
C VAL A 119 2.10 -0.21 -15.76
N THR A 120 3.42 -0.14 -15.89
CA THR A 120 4.16 1.13 -15.87
C THR A 120 3.66 2.10 -16.94
N GLN A 121 3.36 1.62 -18.14
CA GLN A 121 2.87 2.47 -19.23
C GLN A 121 1.41 2.90 -19.08
N SER A 122 0.56 2.03 -18.53
CA SER A 122 -0.90 2.22 -18.56
C SER A 122 -1.49 2.69 -17.23
N ILE A 123 -0.88 2.30 -16.11
CA ILE A 123 -1.46 2.44 -14.77
C ILE A 123 -0.71 3.45 -13.92
N VAL A 124 0.61 3.56 -14.07
CA VAL A 124 1.41 4.51 -13.27
C VAL A 124 1.13 5.94 -13.75
N SER A 125 1.01 6.87 -12.80
CA SER A 125 0.78 8.28 -13.11
C SER A 125 2.02 8.92 -13.73
N SER A 126 1.84 9.91 -14.61
CA SER A 126 2.95 10.67 -15.18
C SER A 126 3.76 11.48 -14.15
N LYS A 127 3.25 11.58 -12.91
CA LYS A 127 3.91 12.25 -11.79
C LYS A 127 4.83 11.34 -10.98
N ASP A 128 4.83 10.04 -11.25
CA ASP A 128 5.72 9.08 -10.61
C ASP A 128 6.90 8.75 -11.54
N ASP A 129 7.99 8.21 -10.97
CA ASP A 129 9.14 7.75 -11.73
C ASP A 129 8.91 6.30 -12.20
N PRO A 130 8.80 6.05 -13.52
CA PRO A 130 8.51 4.72 -14.04
C PRO A 130 9.61 3.69 -13.72
N GLU A 131 10.87 4.12 -13.64
CA GLU A 131 11.98 3.24 -13.27
C GLU A 131 11.91 2.89 -11.79
N GLN A 132 11.62 3.88 -10.94
CA GLN A 132 11.45 3.65 -9.52
C GLN A 132 10.26 2.72 -9.23
N PHE A 133 9.15 2.86 -9.95
CA PHE A 133 8.02 1.95 -9.84
C PHE A 133 8.40 0.53 -10.26
N ALA A 134 9.07 0.37 -11.40
CA ALA A 134 9.51 -0.95 -11.86
C ALA A 134 10.48 -1.61 -10.87
N GLN A 135 11.41 -0.84 -10.29
CA GLN A 135 12.28 -1.30 -9.22
C GLN A 135 11.48 -1.69 -7.98
N PHE A 136 10.54 -0.86 -7.54
CA PHE A 136 9.66 -1.17 -6.41
C PHE A 136 8.97 -2.52 -6.61
N VAL A 137 8.46 -2.80 -7.82
CA VAL A 137 7.75 -4.05 -8.15
C VAL A 137 8.69 -5.27 -8.25
N THR A 138 9.94 -5.09 -8.66
CA THR A 138 10.87 -6.19 -8.94
C THR A 138 11.88 -6.48 -7.83
N SER A 139 12.13 -5.53 -6.91
CA SER A 139 13.17 -5.66 -5.88
C SER A 139 12.79 -6.59 -4.72
N ASP A 140 11.50 -6.81 -4.50
CA ASP A 140 10.99 -7.59 -3.39
C ASP A 140 10.67 -9.02 -3.84
N THR A 141 11.46 -9.95 -3.30
CA THR A 141 11.33 -11.38 -3.59
C THR A 141 10.34 -12.08 -2.66
N ASN A 142 9.91 -11.43 -1.55
CA ASN A 142 8.89 -11.94 -0.64
C ASN A 142 7.81 -10.90 -0.37
N ARG A 143 6.88 -10.81 -1.32
CA ARG A 143 5.71 -9.92 -1.26
C ARG A 143 4.75 -10.19 -0.11
N SER A 144 4.81 -11.38 0.49
CA SER A 144 3.97 -11.71 1.64
C SER A 144 4.49 -11.10 2.95
N GLY A 145 5.65 -10.43 2.94
CA GLY A 145 6.27 -9.90 4.15
C GLY A 145 6.65 -11.00 5.15
N GLY A 146 6.93 -12.22 4.68
CA GLY A 146 7.24 -13.39 5.50
C GLY A 146 6.03 -14.16 6.03
N LEU A 147 4.80 -13.80 5.63
CA LEU A 147 3.58 -14.55 5.99
C LEU A 147 3.52 -15.93 5.29
N VAL A 148 4.19 -16.05 4.15
CA VAL A 148 4.32 -17.29 3.38
C VAL A 148 5.81 -17.62 3.22
N PRO A 149 6.22 -18.89 3.36
CA PRO A 149 7.58 -19.33 3.06
C PRO A 149 8.08 -18.89 1.68
N ASP A 150 9.36 -18.53 1.61
CA ASP A 150 9.99 -18.11 0.35
C ASP A 150 9.83 -19.18 -0.74
N GLY A 151 9.43 -18.75 -1.93
CA GLY A 151 9.23 -19.63 -3.09
C GLY A 151 7.90 -20.40 -3.08
N GLN A 152 7.08 -20.32 -2.04
CA GLN A 152 5.75 -20.93 -2.04
C GLN A 152 4.75 -20.03 -2.80
N PRO A 153 4.00 -20.58 -3.78
CA PRO A 153 2.95 -19.85 -4.48
C PRO A 153 1.88 -19.31 -3.53
N PHE A 154 1.53 -18.04 -3.71
CA PHE A 154 0.42 -17.41 -3.00
C PHE A 154 -0.22 -16.31 -3.84
N SER A 155 -1.38 -15.87 -3.39
CA SER A 155 -2.05 -14.69 -3.92
C SER A 155 -2.91 -14.07 -2.83
N VAL A 156 -3.55 -12.93 -3.12
CA VAL A 156 -4.56 -12.35 -2.23
C VAL A 156 -5.95 -12.41 -2.85
N SER A 157 -6.95 -12.49 -1.96
CA SER A 157 -8.37 -12.48 -2.25
C SER A 157 -9.05 -11.33 -1.50
N THR A 158 -9.88 -10.59 -2.22
CA THR A 158 -10.79 -9.57 -1.69
C THR A 158 -12.06 -10.17 -1.08
N VAL A 159 -12.08 -11.48 -0.82
CA VAL A 159 -13.06 -12.18 0.01
C VAL A 159 -12.35 -12.81 1.22
N PRO A 160 -12.62 -12.39 2.47
CA PRO A 160 -13.35 -11.18 2.88
C PRO A 160 -12.41 -9.95 2.90
N GLY A 161 -12.43 -9.13 1.86
CA GLY A 161 -11.60 -7.94 1.75
C GLY A 161 -12.29 -6.69 2.26
N VAL A 162 -11.50 -5.70 2.70
CA VAL A 162 -11.98 -4.40 3.15
C VAL A 162 -11.18 -3.27 2.53
N PHE A 163 -11.78 -2.08 2.48
CA PHE A 163 -11.08 -0.84 2.18
C PHE A 163 -11.38 0.25 3.19
N TYR A 164 -10.49 1.22 3.30
CA TYR A 164 -10.67 2.41 4.12
C TYR A 164 -10.11 3.62 3.36
N VAL A 165 -10.90 4.68 3.32
CA VAL A 165 -10.51 5.95 2.69
C VAL A 165 -9.76 6.79 3.72
N GLU A 166 -8.48 7.05 3.48
CA GLU A 166 -7.66 7.82 4.44
C GLU A 166 -8.09 9.29 4.46
N SER A 167 -7.87 9.96 5.59
CA SER A 167 -8.27 11.37 5.80
C SER A 167 -7.56 12.36 4.88
N THR A 168 -6.40 11.98 4.33
CA THR A 168 -5.66 12.78 3.34
C THR A 168 -6.23 12.67 1.92
N SER A 169 -7.27 11.86 1.71
CA SER A 169 -7.88 11.65 0.41
C SER A 169 -8.58 12.92 -0.09
N THR A 170 -8.49 13.13 -1.40
CA THR A 170 -9.29 14.11 -2.13
C THR A 170 -10.05 13.39 -3.26
N ALA A 171 -10.99 14.09 -3.89
CA ALA A 171 -11.75 13.54 -5.02
C ALA A 171 -10.82 13.08 -6.15
N ASP A 172 -9.82 13.87 -6.54
CA ASP A 172 -8.91 13.54 -7.65
C ASP A 172 -7.64 12.80 -7.22
N GLN A 173 -7.37 12.71 -5.92
CA GLN A 173 -6.20 12.00 -5.38
C GLN A 173 -6.56 11.24 -4.10
N PRO A 174 -7.33 10.15 -4.21
CA PRO A 174 -7.70 9.35 -3.06
C PRO A 174 -6.51 8.50 -2.56
N VAL A 175 -6.46 8.32 -1.24
CA VAL A 175 -5.50 7.45 -0.56
C VAL A 175 -6.31 6.35 0.10
N ILE A 176 -6.19 5.13 -0.44
CA ILE A 176 -7.03 3.99 -0.04
C ILE A 176 -6.17 2.93 0.65
N SER A 177 -6.49 2.61 1.90
CA SER A 177 -5.98 1.40 2.54
C SER A 177 -6.85 0.21 2.17
N VAL A 178 -6.23 -0.87 1.71
CA VAL A 178 -6.88 -2.10 1.25
C VAL A 178 -6.38 -3.27 2.08
N GLY A 179 -7.30 -4.12 2.52
CA GLY A 179 -7.03 -5.35 3.24
C GLY A 179 -7.61 -6.55 2.48
N ALA A 180 -6.84 -7.61 2.38
CA ALA A 180 -7.22 -8.83 1.66
C ALA A 180 -6.78 -10.08 2.44
N GLY A 181 -7.45 -11.21 2.21
CA GLY A 181 -7.04 -12.51 2.75
C GLY A 181 -6.00 -13.16 1.86
N LEU A 182 -5.03 -13.88 2.43
CA LEU A 182 -4.08 -14.67 1.64
C LEU A 182 -4.71 -15.97 1.15
N VAL A 183 -4.35 -16.38 -0.06
CA VAL A 183 -4.69 -17.66 -0.66
C VAL A 183 -3.40 -18.44 -0.87
N THR A 184 -3.31 -19.61 -0.24
CA THR A 184 -2.19 -20.55 -0.33
C THR A 184 -2.75 -21.92 -0.66
N ASP A 185 -2.07 -22.69 -1.52
CA ASP A 185 -2.53 -24.02 -1.97
C ASP A 185 -3.97 -24.01 -2.52
N GLY A 186 -4.35 -22.90 -3.17
CA GLY A 186 -5.69 -22.69 -3.73
C GLY A 186 -6.80 -22.43 -2.71
N ALA A 187 -6.49 -22.38 -1.41
CA ALA A 187 -7.45 -22.15 -0.34
C ALA A 187 -7.22 -20.80 0.34
N LEU A 188 -8.31 -20.12 0.69
CA LEU A 188 -8.26 -18.91 1.50
C LEU A 188 -7.81 -19.25 2.93
N SER A 189 -6.78 -18.58 3.41
CA SER A 189 -6.33 -18.68 4.79
C SER A 189 -7.34 -18.09 5.75
N ALA A 190 -7.62 -18.80 6.85
CA ALA A 190 -8.52 -18.32 7.89
C ALA A 190 -7.91 -17.17 8.72
N THR A 191 -6.58 -17.06 8.75
CA THR A 191 -5.87 -16.17 9.67
C THR A 191 -4.93 -15.19 8.97
N LEU A 192 -4.36 -15.57 7.82
CA LEU A 192 -3.39 -14.73 7.13
C LEU A 192 -4.11 -13.68 6.28
N ARG A 193 -3.70 -12.43 6.48
CA ARG A 193 -4.22 -11.25 5.79
C ARG A 193 -3.07 -10.34 5.42
N GLU A 194 -3.28 -9.57 4.36
CA GLU A 194 -2.34 -8.57 3.87
C GLU A 194 -3.01 -7.19 3.90
N SER A 195 -2.21 -6.13 4.00
CA SER A 195 -2.74 -4.77 3.89
C SER A 195 -1.75 -3.82 3.24
N THR A 196 -2.26 -2.94 2.39
CA THR A 196 -1.46 -1.91 1.73
C THR A 196 -2.25 -0.61 1.60
N THR A 197 -1.56 0.51 1.51
CA THR A 197 -2.16 1.82 1.26
C THR A 197 -1.70 2.31 -0.11
N VAL A 198 -2.66 2.49 -1.01
CA VAL A 198 -2.44 2.91 -2.40
C VAL A 198 -2.84 4.37 -2.53
N THR A 199 -1.94 5.19 -3.08
CA THR A 199 -2.26 6.56 -3.51
C THR A 199 -2.59 6.52 -4.99
N LEU A 200 -3.79 6.99 -5.33
CA LEU A 200 -4.27 7.06 -6.69
C LEU A 200 -4.40 8.53 -7.13
N ARG A 201 -4.46 8.77 -8.43
CA ARG A 201 -4.74 10.06 -9.04
C ARG A 201 -5.67 9.89 -10.23
N TRP A 202 -6.65 10.76 -10.39
CA TRP A 202 -7.43 10.83 -11.63
C TRP A 202 -6.63 11.61 -12.69
N GLU A 203 -6.35 10.97 -13.81
CA GLU A 203 -5.54 11.52 -14.90
C GLU A 203 -5.98 10.91 -16.23
N ASP A 204 -6.15 11.74 -17.26
CA ASP A 204 -6.53 11.33 -18.60
C ASP A 204 -7.78 10.42 -18.65
N GLY A 205 -8.75 10.68 -17.76
CA GLY A 205 -10.00 9.93 -17.70
C GLY A 205 -9.89 8.56 -17.03
N ALA A 206 -8.83 8.30 -16.26
CA ALA A 206 -8.62 7.04 -15.57
C ALA A 206 -7.93 7.21 -14.20
N TRP A 207 -8.11 6.24 -13.31
CA TRP A 207 -7.30 6.15 -12.09
C TRP A 207 -5.88 5.66 -12.41
N LYS A 208 -4.89 6.45 -11.99
CA LYS A 208 -3.47 6.12 -12.06
C LYS A 208 -2.90 5.90 -10.66
N VAL A 209 -1.92 5.01 -10.53
CA VAL A 209 -1.21 4.76 -9.28
C VAL A 209 -0.05 5.75 -9.15
N LEU A 210 0.00 6.45 -8.02
CA LEU A 210 1.12 7.32 -7.61
C LEU A 210 2.10 6.61 -6.67
N GLY A 211 1.69 5.50 -6.06
CA GLY A 211 2.53 4.72 -5.17
C GLY A 211 1.73 3.88 -4.18
N ALA A 212 2.43 2.96 -3.53
CA ALA A 212 1.87 2.13 -2.47
C ALA A 212 2.86 1.98 -1.31
N LYS A 213 2.32 1.89 -0.09
CA LYS A 213 3.09 1.69 1.15
C LYS A 213 2.24 1.01 2.21
N GLY A 214 2.86 0.25 3.12
CA GLY A 214 2.16 -0.24 4.31
C GLY A 214 2.03 0.87 5.36
N THR A 215 0.81 1.38 5.59
CA THR A 215 0.58 2.39 6.65
C THR A 215 -0.31 1.92 7.79
N ARG A 216 -1.06 0.83 7.59
CA ARG A 216 -1.93 0.25 8.62
C ARG A 216 -1.54 -1.19 8.89
N THR A 217 -1.79 -1.63 10.11
CA THR A 217 -1.80 -3.06 10.41
C THR A 217 -3.07 -3.69 9.86
N THR A 218 -3.01 -4.97 9.49
CA THR A 218 -4.17 -5.75 9.05
C THR A 218 -5.28 -5.73 10.09
N GLN A 219 -4.94 -5.90 11.37
CA GLN A 219 -5.95 -5.89 12.44
C GLN A 219 -6.68 -4.54 12.56
N SER A 220 -5.96 -3.42 12.53
CA SER A 220 -6.59 -2.09 12.58
C SER A 220 -7.47 -1.86 11.36
N LEU A 221 -6.97 -2.16 10.16
CA LEU A 221 -7.72 -1.95 8.93
C LEU A 221 -9.02 -2.77 8.90
N PHE A 222 -8.97 -4.05 9.28
CA PHE A 222 -10.15 -4.91 9.32
C PHE A 222 -11.16 -4.54 10.41
N SER A 223 -10.77 -3.77 11.43
CA SER A 223 -11.71 -3.26 12.44
C SER A 223 -12.48 -2.01 12.01
N ILE A 224 -11.99 -1.25 11.04
CA ILE A 224 -12.58 0.03 10.60
C ILE A 224 -12.99 0.05 9.13
N GLY A 225 -12.52 -0.92 8.35
CA GLY A 225 -12.69 -0.96 6.91
C GLY A 225 -14.12 -1.28 6.50
N THR A 226 -14.50 -0.75 5.35
CA THR A 226 -15.74 -1.08 4.65
C THR A 226 -15.52 -2.33 3.80
N ALA A 227 -16.42 -3.30 3.87
CA ALA A 227 -16.34 -4.50 3.03
C ALA A 227 -16.57 -4.17 1.56
N TYR A 228 -15.88 -4.86 0.67
CA TYR A 228 -16.21 -4.83 -0.76
C TYR A 228 -17.55 -5.54 -1.01
N SER A 229 -18.34 -5.03 -1.98
CA SER A 229 -19.62 -5.62 -2.38
C SER A 229 -19.51 -6.93 -3.16
N GLY A 230 -18.30 -7.25 -3.62
CA GLY A 230 -17.93 -8.49 -4.30
C GLY A 230 -16.42 -8.70 -4.20
N GLY A 231 -15.95 -9.92 -4.46
CA GLY A 231 -14.54 -10.23 -4.35
C GLY A 231 -14.10 -11.56 -4.95
N CYS A 232 -12.79 -11.61 -5.16
CA CYS A 232 -11.91 -12.61 -5.75
C CYS A 232 -10.48 -12.19 -5.37
#